data_AF-A0A524FKD9-F1
#
_entry.id   AF-A0A524FKD9-F1
#
_cell.length_a   1.000
_cell.length_b   1.000
_cell.length_c   1.000
_cell.angle_alpha   90.00
_cell.angle_beta   90.00
_cell.angle_gamma   90.00
#
_symmetry.space_group_name_H-M   'P 1'
#
loop_
_entity.id
_entity.type
_entity.pdbx_description
1 polymer ?
#
loop_
_entity_poly.entity_id
_entity_poly.type
_entity_poly.pdbx_seq_one_letter_code
_entity_poly.pdbx_strand_id
1 'polypeptide(L)'
;MWPKDFKFFRNFMDSMRTIFIFNTIKNYPRGLTYYDLKKFGNIPHSKIYRMMKSLKEEGYLVRKDDTSKETGRPKHLYFLSEQGELKLKELRENIGEIFDWLILRFPDEIPEFDHKKFLECATFQVWASPVEYVMCKEISDEDKFQALTELESDVNNILSKIRKEKNHLQNKIKNNQENSA
;
A
#
# COMPACT_ATOMS: atom_id res chain seq x y z
N MET A 1 -22.08 -2.15 13.62
CA MET A 1 -22.11 -3.50 13.00
C MET A 1 -21.08 -3.48 11.88
N TRP A 2 -19.89 -4.04 12.07
CA TRP A 2 -18.89 -4.12 10.99
C TRP A 2 -19.49 -4.94 9.83
N PRO A 3 -19.31 -4.57 8.55
CA PRO A 3 -19.82 -5.36 7.44
C PRO A 3 -19.24 -6.77 7.56
N LYS A 4 -20.11 -7.78 7.55
CA LYS A 4 -19.75 -9.20 7.75
C LYS A 4 -18.79 -9.76 6.70
N ASP A 5 -18.42 -8.97 5.70
CA ASP A 5 -17.48 -9.34 4.65
C ASP A 5 -16.20 -8.50 4.76
N PHE A 6 -15.07 -9.17 5.02
CA PHE A 6 -13.71 -8.66 4.82
C PHE A 6 -13.46 -8.07 3.40
N LYS A 7 -14.44 -8.18 2.49
CA LYS A 7 -14.45 -7.59 1.16
C LYS A 7 -14.31 -6.06 1.19
N PHE A 8 -14.90 -5.37 2.16
CA PHE A 8 -14.76 -3.90 2.25
C PHE A 8 -13.29 -3.50 2.38
N PHE A 9 -12.60 -4.02 3.40
CA PHE A 9 -11.18 -3.74 3.63
C PHE A 9 -10.31 -4.20 2.46
N ARG A 10 -10.62 -5.33 1.86
CA ARG A 10 -9.91 -5.83 0.68
C ARG A 10 -10.04 -4.85 -0.49
N ASN A 11 -11.25 -4.43 -0.82
CA ASN A 11 -11.53 -3.50 -1.90
C ASN A 11 -10.92 -2.12 -1.64
N PHE A 12 -10.97 -1.66 -0.39
CA PHE A 12 -10.31 -0.44 0.06
C PHE A 12 -8.80 -0.52 -0.18
N MET A 13 -8.16 -1.60 0.27
CA MET A 13 -6.71 -1.80 0.09
C MET A 13 -6.32 -1.98 -1.38
N ASP A 14 -7.15 -2.65 -2.19
CA ASP A 14 -6.91 -2.80 -3.62
C ASP A 14 -7.04 -1.45 -4.37
N SER A 15 -7.99 -0.60 -3.95
CA SER A 15 -8.16 0.76 -4.47
C SER A 15 -6.95 1.62 -4.13
N MET A 16 -6.55 1.63 -2.85
CA MET A 16 -5.34 2.32 -2.37
C MET A 16 -4.08 1.88 -3.11
N ARG A 17 -3.89 0.56 -3.29
CA ARG A 17 -2.78 0.02 -4.08
C ARG A 17 -2.78 0.58 -5.50
N THR A 18 -3.93 0.60 -6.15
CA THR A 18 -4.07 1.07 -7.53
C THR A 18 -3.72 2.56 -7.63
N ILE A 19 -4.21 3.38 -6.70
CA ILE A 19 -3.84 4.80 -6.60
C ILE A 19 -2.32 4.95 -6.50
N PHE A 20 -1.67 4.22 -5.60
CA PHE A 20 -0.23 4.31 -5.38
C PHE A 20 0.59 3.96 -6.62
N ILE A 21 0.20 2.93 -7.37
CA ILE A 21 0.87 2.53 -8.62
C ILE A 21 0.69 3.59 -9.68
N PHE A 22 -0.53 4.11 -9.85
CA PHE A 22 -0.81 5.12 -10.85
C PHE A 22 -0.05 6.42 -10.55
N ASN A 23 -0.03 6.85 -9.28
CA ASN A 23 0.80 7.97 -8.83
C ASN A 23 2.29 7.73 -9.10
N THR A 24 2.80 6.52 -8.81
CA THR A 24 4.16 6.14 -9.16
C THR A 24 4.40 6.26 -10.66
N ILE A 25 3.54 5.73 -11.52
CA ILE A 25 3.72 5.80 -12.98
C ILE A 25 3.72 7.26 -13.46
N LYS A 26 2.84 8.11 -12.93
CA LYS A 26 2.79 9.54 -13.27
C LYS A 26 4.07 10.29 -12.92
N ASN A 27 4.76 9.90 -11.85
CA ASN A 27 6.03 10.50 -11.47
C ASN A 27 7.20 10.10 -12.39
N TYR A 28 7.00 9.17 -13.34
CA TYR A 28 7.98 8.75 -14.33
C TYR A 28 7.54 9.18 -15.74
N PRO A 29 7.76 10.44 -16.14
CA PRO A 29 7.28 10.97 -17.43
C PRO A 29 7.88 10.26 -18.65
N ARG A 30 9.02 9.58 -18.48
CA ARG A 30 9.66 8.76 -19.51
C ARG A 30 9.14 7.31 -19.54
N GLY A 31 8.16 6.99 -18.72
CA GLY A 31 7.62 5.66 -18.54
C GLY A 31 8.33 4.89 -17.44
N LEU A 32 7.57 4.02 -16.79
CA LEU A 32 8.05 3.20 -15.68
C LEU A 32 8.38 1.79 -16.18
N THR A 33 9.55 1.25 -15.82
CA THR A 33 9.86 -0.15 -16.09
C THR A 33 9.47 -1.05 -14.90
N TYR A 34 9.34 -2.35 -15.15
CA TYR A 34 9.22 -3.34 -14.08
C TYR A 34 10.39 -3.29 -13.08
N TYR A 35 11.60 -2.94 -13.54
CA TYR A 35 12.78 -2.87 -12.69
C TYR A 35 12.74 -1.67 -11.74
N ASP A 36 12.10 -0.57 -12.14
CA ASP A 36 11.92 0.59 -11.26
C ASP A 36 10.98 0.25 -10.11
N LEU A 37 9.94 -0.55 -10.36
CA LEU A 37 9.05 -1.04 -9.31
C LEU A 37 9.73 -1.98 -8.31
N LYS A 38 10.79 -2.69 -8.72
CA LYS A 38 11.59 -3.54 -7.82
C LYS A 38 12.27 -2.73 -6.71
N LYS A 39 12.54 -1.45 -6.94
CA LYS A 39 13.21 -0.58 -5.96
C LYS A 39 12.32 -0.22 -4.77
N PHE A 40 11.01 -0.51 -4.84
CA PHE A 40 10.02 -0.09 -3.84
C PHE A 40 9.66 -1.19 -2.82
N GLY A 41 10.66 -1.96 -2.39
CA GLY A 41 10.54 -2.90 -1.25
C GLY A 41 10.52 -4.39 -1.62
N ASN A 42 10.35 -5.24 -0.60
CA ASN A 42 10.36 -6.70 -0.69
C ASN A 42 9.06 -7.32 -1.25
N ILE A 43 8.50 -6.75 -2.32
CA ILE A 43 7.32 -7.31 -2.97
C ILE A 43 7.76 -8.38 -3.98
N PRO A 44 7.19 -9.60 -3.97
CA PRO A 44 7.55 -10.62 -4.93
C PRO A 44 7.38 -10.15 -6.38
N HIS A 45 8.41 -10.38 -7.20
CA HIS A 45 8.42 -9.97 -8.61
C HIS A 45 7.21 -10.49 -9.40
N SER A 46 6.79 -11.72 -9.12
CA SER A 46 5.60 -12.32 -9.73
C SER A 46 4.31 -11.56 -9.43
N LYS A 47 4.21 -10.92 -8.25
CA LYS A 47 3.05 -10.13 -7.84
C LYS A 47 3.00 -8.80 -8.58
N ILE A 48 4.13 -8.11 -8.67
CA ILE A 48 4.27 -6.86 -9.46
C ILE A 48 3.94 -7.13 -10.93
N TYR A 49 4.50 -8.21 -11.49
CA TYR A 49 4.24 -8.60 -12.87
C TYR A 49 2.76 -8.87 -13.14
N ARG A 50 2.11 -9.70 -12.32
CA ARG A 50 0.67 -10.03 -12.47
C ARG A 50 -0.19 -8.77 -12.39
N MET A 51 0.12 -7.89 -11.45
CA MET A 51 -0.60 -6.64 -11.23
C MET A 51 -0.50 -5.69 -12.43
N MET A 52 0.71 -5.39 -12.91
CA MET A 52 0.89 -4.53 -14.08
C MET A 52 0.31 -5.15 -15.35
N LYS A 53 0.39 -6.48 -15.49
CA LYS A 53 -0.24 -7.23 -16.58
C LYS A 53 -1.77 -7.06 -16.55
N SER A 54 -2.40 -7.23 -15.37
CA SER A 54 -3.85 -7.02 -15.18
C SER A 54 -4.26 -5.60 -15.54
N LEU A 55 -3.56 -4.59 -15.00
CA LEU A 55 -3.86 -3.18 -15.27
C LEU A 55 -3.70 -2.81 -16.75
N LYS A 56 -2.78 -3.48 -17.47
CA LYS A 56 -2.65 -3.34 -18.93
C LYS A 56 -3.81 -4.01 -19.66
N GLU A 57 -4.16 -5.24 -19.28
CA GLU A 57 -5.27 -6.00 -19.89
C GLU A 57 -6.63 -5.30 -19.68
N GLU A 58 -6.79 -4.61 -18.56
CA GLU A 58 -7.95 -3.78 -18.23
C GLU A 58 -7.97 -2.42 -18.97
N GLY A 59 -6.92 -2.09 -19.73
CA GLY A 59 -6.82 -0.88 -20.53
C GLY A 59 -6.33 0.36 -19.78
N TYR A 60 -5.99 0.25 -18.49
CA TYR A 60 -5.51 1.38 -17.69
C TYR A 60 -4.06 1.76 -17.96
N LEU A 61 -3.25 0.81 -18.46
CA LEU A 61 -1.84 1.06 -18.79
C LEU A 61 -1.56 0.84 -20.27
N VAL A 62 -0.79 1.76 -20.85
CA VAL A 62 -0.21 1.61 -22.18
C VAL A 62 1.23 1.15 -22.05
N ARG A 63 1.59 0.09 -22.77
CA ARG A 63 2.98 -0.38 -22.87
C ARG A 63 3.59 0.15 -24.16
N LYS A 64 4.75 0.80 -24.05
CA LYS A 64 5.62 1.13 -25.18
C LYS A 64 6.95 0.41 -24.99
N ASP A 65 7.51 -0.08 -26.09
CA ASP A 65 8.83 -0.71 -26.04
C ASP A 65 9.90 0.36 -26.28
N ASP A 66 10.86 0.44 -25.37
CA ASP A 66 12.03 1.29 -25.52
C ASP A 66 12.98 0.63 -26.53
N THR A 67 13.04 1.22 -27.73
CA THR A 67 13.92 0.77 -28.82
C THR A 67 15.26 1.51 -28.82
N SER A 68 15.58 2.31 -27.79
CA SER A 68 16.89 2.96 -27.70
C SER A 68 18.00 1.92 -27.59
N LYS A 69 18.92 1.95 -28.56
CA LYS A 69 19.90 0.88 -28.86
C LYS A 69 21.02 0.71 -27.82
N GLU A 70 20.94 1.35 -26.65
CA GLU A 70 22.08 1.44 -25.72
C GLU A 70 22.22 0.25 -24.76
N THR A 71 21.20 -0.59 -24.57
CA THR A 71 21.33 -1.79 -23.71
C THR A 71 20.53 -2.98 -24.23
N GLY A 72 21.15 -3.82 -25.06
CA GLY A 72 20.76 -5.23 -25.28
C GLY A 72 19.27 -5.51 -25.55
N ARG A 73 18.45 -5.73 -24.50
CA ARG A 73 17.05 -6.19 -24.58
C ARG A 73 16.06 -5.02 -24.47
N PRO A 74 15.01 -4.96 -25.32
CA PRO A 74 13.97 -3.93 -25.23
C PRO A 74 13.35 -3.87 -23.84
N LYS A 75 13.29 -2.67 -23.26
CA LYS A 75 12.60 -2.44 -21.97
C LYS A 75 11.14 -2.11 -22.22
N HIS A 76 10.25 -2.67 -21.42
CA HIS A 76 8.83 -2.34 -21.46
C HIS A 76 8.56 -1.16 -20.53
N LEU A 77 8.20 -0.03 -21.13
CA LEU A 77 7.82 1.19 -20.43
C LEU A 77 6.30 1.25 -20.32
N TYR A 78 5.82 1.44 -19.09
CA TYR A 78 4.41 1.61 -18.80
C TYR A 78 4.08 3.07 -18.59
N PHE A 79 2.96 3.48 -19.20
CA PHE A 79 2.36 4.80 -19.08
C PHE A 79 0.90 4.63 -18.66
N LEU A 80 0.35 5.62 -17.97
CA LEU A 80 -1.08 5.65 -17.67
C LEU A 80 -1.84 5.98 -18.97
N SER A 81 -2.91 5.26 -19.26
CA SER A 81 -3.82 5.59 -20.37
C SER A 81 -4.80 6.67 -19.93
N GLU A 82 -5.58 7.24 -20.86
CA GLU A 82 -6.68 8.15 -20.52
C GLU A 82 -7.71 7.46 -19.60
N GLN A 83 -8.02 6.19 -19.87
CA GLN A 83 -8.88 5.39 -19.00
C GLN A 83 -8.27 5.18 -17.61
N GLY A 84 -6.95 5.00 -17.53
CA GLY A 84 -6.21 4.91 -16.27
C GLY A 84 -6.26 6.22 -15.47
N GLU A 85 -6.14 7.37 -16.13
CA GLU A 85 -6.27 8.69 -15.51
C GLU A 85 -7.69 8.93 -14.97
N LEU A 86 -8.72 8.56 -15.74
CA LEU A 86 -10.11 8.62 -15.28
C LEU A 86 -10.33 7.71 -14.07
N LYS A 87 -9.78 6.48 -14.12
CA LYS A 87 -9.89 5.55 -12.99
C LYS A 87 -9.16 6.06 -11.75
N LEU A 88 -7.99 6.69 -11.92
CA LEU A 88 -7.26 7.32 -10.81
C LEU A 88 -8.12 8.38 -10.12
N LYS A 89 -8.78 9.24 -10.90
CA LYS A 89 -9.67 10.28 -10.37
C LYS A 89 -10.82 9.67 -9.59
N GLU A 90 -11.52 8.69 -10.17
CA GLU A 90 -12.63 7.98 -9.52
C GLU A 90 -12.20 7.33 -8.19
N LEU A 91 -11.04 6.66 -8.17
CA LEU A 91 -10.53 6.02 -6.96
C LEU A 91 -10.20 7.05 -5.86
N ARG A 92 -9.63 8.21 -6.21
CA ARG A 92 -9.35 9.27 -5.25
C ARG A 92 -10.61 9.85 -4.65
N GLU A 93 -11.65 10.06 -5.47
CA GLU A 93 -12.96 10.53 -5.00
C GLU A 93 -13.57 9.52 -4.02
N ASN A 94 -13.67 8.24 -4.43
CA ASN A 94 -14.26 7.18 -3.60
C ASN A 94 -13.53 7.00 -2.26
N ILE A 95 -12.20 7.04 -2.25
CA ILE A 95 -11.42 6.91 -1.01
C ILE A 95 -11.47 8.20 -0.18
N GLY A 96 -11.48 9.36 -0.85
CA GLY A 96 -11.65 10.66 -0.19
C GLY A 96 -12.95 10.72 0.61
N GLU A 97 -14.07 10.26 0.04
CA GLU A 97 -15.36 10.19 0.74
C GLU A 97 -15.30 9.33 2.01
N ILE A 98 -14.53 8.23 1.98
CA ILE A 98 -14.34 7.37 3.16
C ILE A 98 -13.54 8.13 4.24
N PHE A 99 -12.50 8.86 3.86
CA PHE A 99 -11.73 9.66 4.82
C PHE A 99 -12.53 10.83 5.38
N ASP A 100 -13.28 11.55 4.54
CA ASP A 100 -14.19 12.62 4.96
C ASP A 100 -15.22 12.08 5.97
N TRP A 101 -15.80 10.91 5.70
CA TRP A 101 -16.72 10.24 6.62
C TRP A 101 -16.06 9.90 7.97
N LEU A 102 -14.81 9.41 7.96
CA LEU A 102 -14.06 9.11 9.18
C LEU A 102 -13.76 10.38 9.99
N ILE A 103 -13.30 11.45 9.33
CA ILE A 103 -13.01 12.74 9.97
C ILE A 103 -14.25 13.31 10.65
N LEU A 104 -15.40 13.28 9.98
CA LEU A 104 -16.67 13.74 10.54
C LEU A 104 -17.13 12.91 11.74
N ARG A 105 -16.79 11.61 11.76
CA ARG A 105 -17.28 10.68 12.80
C ARG A 105 -16.37 10.61 14.02
N PHE A 106 -15.08 10.88 13.85
CA PHE A 106 -14.05 10.78 14.90
C PHE A 106 -13.16 12.03 14.94
N PRO A 107 -13.74 13.23 15.17
CA PRO A 107 -13.01 14.50 15.06
C PRO A 107 -11.86 14.63 16.08
N ASP A 108 -12.00 14.05 17.26
CA ASP A 108 -11.00 14.17 18.34
C ASP A 108 -9.86 13.14 18.25
N GLU A 109 -9.98 12.13 17.39
CA GLU A 109 -9.02 11.02 17.27
C GLU A 109 -8.10 11.16 16.05
N ILE A 110 -8.41 12.09 15.14
CA ILE A 110 -7.71 12.24 13.87
C ILE A 110 -6.86 13.51 13.94
N PRO A 111 -5.50 13.41 14.01
CA PRO A 111 -4.64 14.58 13.86
C PRO A 111 -4.90 15.25 12.50
N GLU A 112 -4.44 16.50 12.29
CA GLU A 112 -4.53 17.22 11.00
C GLU A 112 -3.96 16.37 9.84
N PHE A 113 -4.81 15.51 9.27
CA PHE A 113 -4.45 14.58 8.22
C PHE A 113 -5.05 15.08 6.92
N ASP A 114 -4.21 15.65 6.07
CA ASP A 114 -4.56 16.05 4.72
C ASP A 114 -4.64 14.82 3.81
N HIS A 115 -5.77 14.12 3.89
CA HIS A 115 -6.03 12.93 3.11
C HIS A 115 -6.04 13.20 1.60
N LYS A 116 -6.37 14.42 1.16
CA LYS A 116 -6.39 14.79 -0.26
C LYS A 116 -4.98 14.83 -0.81
N LYS A 117 -4.08 15.56 -0.15
CA LYS A 117 -2.66 15.59 -0.50
C LYS A 117 -2.04 14.19 -0.44
N PHE A 118 -2.42 13.39 0.56
CA PHE A 118 -1.98 12.01 0.66
C PHE A 118 -2.40 11.19 -0.57
N LEU A 119 -3.68 11.21 -0.97
CA LEU A 119 -4.16 10.47 -2.14
C LEU A 119 -3.57 10.97 -3.47
N GLU A 120 -3.21 12.25 -3.54
CA GLU A 120 -2.57 12.84 -4.71
C GLU A 120 -1.11 12.45 -4.87
N CYS A 121 -0.36 12.43 -3.76
CA CYS A 121 1.09 12.30 -3.78
C CYS A 121 1.61 10.92 -3.38
N ALA A 122 0.82 10.11 -2.65
CA ALA A 122 1.29 8.82 -2.14
C ALA A 122 1.64 7.89 -3.31
N THR A 123 2.85 7.35 -3.26
CA THR A 123 3.37 6.45 -4.29
C THR A 123 3.48 5.04 -3.75
N PHE A 124 3.79 4.10 -4.63
CA PHE A 124 4.09 2.71 -4.29
C PHE A 124 5.24 2.54 -3.28
N GLN A 125 6.03 3.60 -2.99
CA GLN A 125 7.01 3.62 -1.91
C GLN A 125 6.41 3.36 -0.52
N VAL A 126 5.11 3.59 -0.31
CA VAL A 126 4.42 3.24 0.96
C VAL A 126 4.52 1.74 1.27
N TRP A 127 4.83 0.92 0.26
CA TRP A 127 5.02 -0.52 0.41
C TRP A 127 6.49 -0.93 0.59
N ALA A 128 7.42 0.02 0.59
CA ALA A 128 8.78 -0.22 1.03
C ALA A 128 8.76 -0.66 2.50
N SER A 129 9.73 -1.47 2.91
CA SER A 129 9.87 -1.83 4.32
C SER A 129 9.98 -0.52 5.12
N PRO A 130 9.17 -0.31 6.18
CA PRO A 130 9.28 0.88 7.03
C PRO A 130 10.70 1.08 7.55
N VAL A 131 11.42 -0.03 7.78
CA VAL A 131 12.84 -0.02 8.14
C VAL A 131 13.71 0.51 7.01
N GLU A 132 13.57 -0.03 5.79
CA GLU A 132 14.33 0.45 4.62
C GLU A 132 14.04 1.93 4.34
N TYR A 133 12.78 2.35 4.48
CA TYR A 133 12.37 3.74 4.31
C TYR A 133 13.09 4.68 5.30
N VAL A 134 13.20 4.31 6.58
CA VAL A 134 13.96 5.08 7.57
C VAL A 134 15.46 5.10 7.22
N MET A 135 16.03 3.95 6.86
CA MET A 135 17.47 3.84 6.56
C MET A 135 17.88 4.69 5.35
N CYS A 136 17.02 4.82 4.34
CA CYS A 136 17.27 5.60 3.13
C CYS A 136 17.06 7.12 3.27
N LYS A 137 16.56 7.63 4.41
CA LYS A 137 16.40 9.07 4.60
C LYS A 137 17.75 9.77 4.81
N GLU A 138 17.85 10.98 4.25
CA GLU A 138 18.96 11.91 4.50
C GLU A 138 18.74 12.66 5.83
N ILE A 139 18.80 11.91 6.93
CA ILE A 139 18.72 12.40 8.33
C ILE A 139 19.87 11.79 9.16
N SER A 140 20.08 12.28 10.38
CA SER A 140 21.15 11.78 11.26
C SER A 140 20.93 10.31 11.65
N ASP A 141 22.01 9.63 12.03
CA ASP A 141 21.92 8.25 12.52
C ASP A 141 21.20 8.18 13.87
N GLU A 142 21.29 9.22 14.72
CA GLU A 142 20.49 9.30 15.95
C GLU A 142 18.99 9.35 15.65
N ASP A 143 18.55 10.18 14.69
CA ASP A 143 17.14 10.29 14.30
C ASP A 143 16.62 8.99 13.70
N LYS A 144 17.45 8.28 12.91
CA LYS A 144 17.10 6.95 12.39
C LYS A 144 16.93 5.94 13.51
N PHE A 145 17.85 5.90 14.47
CA PHE A 145 17.78 4.98 15.61
C PHE A 145 16.52 5.23 16.44
N GLN A 146 16.19 6.49 16.71
CA GLN A 146 14.98 6.87 17.43
C GLN A 146 13.72 6.41 16.69
N ALA A 147 13.63 6.69 15.38
CA ALA A 147 12.47 6.25 14.57
C ALA A 147 12.31 4.72 14.53
N LEU A 148 13.42 3.96 14.45
CA LEU A 148 13.37 2.49 14.51
C LEU A 148 12.94 1.98 15.89
N THR A 149 13.37 2.65 16.96
CA THR A 149 12.97 2.31 18.35
C THR A 149 11.47 2.51 18.55
N GLU A 150 10.91 3.60 18.03
CA GLU A 150 9.46 3.87 18.07
C GLU A 150 8.67 2.81 17.28
N LEU A 151 9.12 2.49 16.06
CA LEU A 151 8.53 1.44 15.24
C LEU A 151 8.53 0.07 15.94
N GLU A 152 9.63 -0.29 16.60
CA GLU A 152 9.73 -1.53 17.37
C GLU A 152 8.72 -1.55 18.52
N SER A 153 8.60 -0.45 19.26
CA SER A 153 7.64 -0.29 20.35
C SER A 153 6.20 -0.51 19.87
N ASP A 154 5.82 0.13 18.75
CA ASP A 154 4.49 0.01 18.16
C ASP A 154 4.16 -1.43 17.73
N VAL A 155 5.11 -2.10 17.09
CA VAL A 155 4.96 -3.51 16.69
C VAL A 155 4.80 -4.40 17.92
N ASN A 156 5.60 -4.19 18.96
CA ASN A 156 5.50 -4.94 20.21
C ASN A 156 4.15 -4.73 20.91
N ASN A 157 3.62 -3.51 20.89
CA ASN A 157 2.29 -3.19 21.41
C ASN A 157 1.20 -3.94 20.65
N ILE A 158 1.26 -3.99 19.32
CA ILE A 158 0.30 -4.76 18.51
C ILE A 158 0.43 -6.27 18.78
N LEU A 159 1.66 -6.79 18.82
CA LEU A 159 1.91 -8.21 19.09
C LEU A 159 1.42 -8.63 20.47
N SER A 160 1.54 -7.77 21.48
CA SER A 160 1.04 -8.05 22.82
C SER A 160 -0.49 -8.24 22.83
N LYS A 161 -1.23 -7.36 22.13
CA LYS A 161 -2.69 -7.47 21.96
C LYS A 161 -3.07 -8.77 21.26
N ILE A 162 -2.37 -9.12 20.17
CA ILE A 162 -2.60 -10.37 19.45
C ILE A 162 -2.36 -11.59 20.34
N ARG A 163 -1.24 -11.61 21.08
CA ARG A 163 -0.89 -12.71 22.01
C ARG A 163 -1.95 -12.87 23.10
N LYS A 164 -2.44 -11.77 23.66
CA LYS A 164 -3.51 -11.77 24.67
C LYS A 164 -4.80 -12.43 24.14
N GLU A 165 -5.25 -12.03 22.95
CA GLU A 165 -6.45 -12.61 22.34
C GLU A 165 -6.26 -14.08 21.95
N LYS A 166 -5.07 -14.46 21.46
CA LYS A 166 -4.75 -15.88 21.18
C LYS A 166 -4.85 -16.74 22.45
N ASN A 167 -4.30 -16.27 23.56
CA ASN A 167 -4.35 -17.00 24.83
C ASN A 167 -5.79 -17.13 25.34
N HIS A 168 -6.58 -16.07 25.23
CA HIS A 168 -8.00 -16.09 25.61
C HIS A 168 -8.80 -17.11 24.77
N LEU A 169 -8.57 -17.16 23.45
CA LEU A 169 -9.18 -18.16 22.58
C LEU A 169 -8.74 -19.59 22.90
N GLN A 170 -7.45 -19.82 23.19
CA GLN A 170 -6.96 -21.14 23.58
C GLN A 170 -7.63 -21.64 24.87
N ASN A 171 -7.80 -20.78 25.87
CA ASN A 171 -8.49 -21.13 27.11
C ASN A 171 -9.97 -21.46 26.87
N LYS A 172 -10.66 -20.71 26.00
CA LYS A 172 -12.04 -21.03 25.61
C LYS A 172 -12.15 -22.39 24.91
N ILE A 173 -11.21 -22.71 24.02
CA ILE A 173 -11.19 -24.00 23.31
C ILE A 173 -11.01 -25.15 24.31
N LYS A 174 -10.08 -25.03 25.25
CA LYS A 174 -9.86 -26.05 26.30
C LYS A 174 -11.11 -26.26 27.17
N ASN A 175 -11.69 -25.18 27.68
CA ASN A 175 -12.88 -25.27 28.54
C ASN A 175 -14.10 -25.86 27.82
N ASN A 176 -14.25 -25.62 26.51
CA ASN A 176 -15.33 -26.23 25.74
C ASN A 176 -15.10 -27.73 25.47
N GLN A 177 -13.84 -28.17 25.36
CA GLN A 177 -13.50 -29.60 25.23
C GLN A 177 -13.73 -30.36 26.54
N GLU A 178 -13.43 -29.73 27.69
CA GLU A 178 -13.65 -30.32 29.01
C GLU A 178 -15.14 -30.41 29.39
N ASN A 179 -15.98 -29.48 28.92
CA ASN A 179 -17.44 -29.51 29.16
C ASN A 179 -18.22 -30.40 28.17
N SER A 180 -17.55 -30.97 27.16
CA SER A 180 -18.15 -31.86 26.15
C SER A 180 -17.73 -33.33 26.32
N ALA A 181 -16.93 -33.63 27.35
CA ALA A 181 -16.47 -34.97 27.74
C ALA A 181 -17.18 -35.40 29.03
#